data_AF-A0A966RI03-F1
#
_entry.id   AF-A0A966RI03-F1
#
_cell.length_a   1.000
_cell.length_b   1.000
_cell.length_c   1.000
_cell.angle_alpha   90.00
_cell.angle_beta   90.00
_cell.angle_gamma   90.00
#
_symmetry.space_group_name_H-M   'P 1'
#
loop_
_entity.id
_entity.type
_entity.pdbx_description
1 polymer ?
#
loop_
_entity_poly.entity_id
_entity_poly.type
_entity_poly.pdbx_seq_one_letter_code
_entity_poly.pdbx_strand_id
1 'polypeptide(L)'
;MKKIQKETIKQEVFDLYDDYAHNKINRRQFVEKLSTYAVGGITVSALLSFIQPDYATTGLVDPQDPKLDSDYILYDSHKGAGQMRGLLSKSKEIEGPRPGIVVVHENRGLNPYIEDTARRAALAGFI
;
A
#
# COMPACT_ATOMS: atom_id res chain seq x y z
N MET A 1 -5.34 3.17 28.61
CA MET A 1 -3.95 2.97 28.14
C MET A 1 -3.47 4.27 27.49
N LYS A 2 -2.24 4.71 27.78
CA LYS A 2 -1.67 5.92 27.17
C LYS A 2 -1.51 5.67 25.67
N LYS A 3 -2.12 6.50 24.83
CA LYS A 3 -2.04 6.35 23.37
C LYS A 3 -0.58 6.60 22.96
N ILE A 4 0.09 5.58 22.45
CA ILE A 4 1.47 5.71 21.95
C ILE A 4 1.42 6.66 20.76
N GLN A 5 2.32 7.64 20.73
CA GLN A 5 2.42 8.60 19.63
C GLN A 5 3.68 8.30 18.82
N LYS A 6 3.68 8.62 17.52
CA LYS A 6 4.79 8.28 16.62
C LYS A 6 6.11 8.91 17.08
N GLU A 7 6.01 10.09 17.69
CA GLU A 7 7.09 10.89 18.25
C GLU A 7 7.74 10.24 19.48
N THR A 8 7.07 9.26 20.11
CA THR A 8 7.58 8.52 21.27
C THR A 8 8.31 7.22 20.90
N ILE A 9 8.32 6.87 19.61
CA ILE A 9 9.03 5.69 19.09
C ILE A 9 10.47 6.09 18.76
N LYS A 10 11.41 5.28 19.24
CA LYS A 10 12.84 5.44 18.98
C LYS A 10 13.15 5.33 17.47
N GLN A 11 14.02 6.20 16.96
CA GLN A 11 14.38 6.25 15.53
C GLN A 11 14.87 4.88 15.02
N GLU A 12 15.60 4.14 15.86
CA GLU A 12 16.16 2.82 15.55
C GLU A 12 15.07 1.79 15.20
N VAL A 13 13.81 2.00 15.61
CA VAL A 13 12.67 1.16 15.21
C VAL A 13 12.30 1.40 13.75
N PHE A 14 12.39 2.65 13.26
CA PHE A 14 12.18 2.98 11.86
C PHE A 14 13.35 2.50 11.00
N ASP A 15 14.60 2.65 11.48
CA ASP A 15 15.78 2.14 10.78
C ASP A 15 15.74 0.61 10.65
N LEU A 16 15.27 -0.08 11.70
CA LEU A 16 15.06 -1.52 11.68
C LEU A 16 13.98 -1.94 10.65
N TYR A 17 12.93 -1.14 10.51
CA TYR A 17 11.92 -1.35 9.47
C TYR A 17 12.46 -1.10 8.07
N ASP A 18 13.29 -0.08 7.89
CA ASP A 18 13.97 0.21 6.62
C ASP A 18 14.86 -0.97 6.18
N ASP A 19 15.66 -1.49 7.11
CA ASP A 19 16.50 -2.66 6.85
C ASP A 19 15.67 -3.90 6.45
N TYR A 20 14.52 -4.10 7.08
CA TYR A 20 13.59 -5.17 6.72
C TYR A 20 12.95 -4.92 5.34
N ALA A 21 12.47 -3.71 5.08
CA ALA A 21 11.83 -3.33 3.82
C ALA A 21 12.78 -3.42 2.62
N HIS A 22 14.07 -3.21 2.83
CA HIS A 22 15.13 -3.30 1.82
C HIS A 22 15.83 -4.66 1.80
N ASN A 23 15.25 -5.69 2.42
CA ASN A 23 15.76 -7.07 2.45
C ASN A 23 17.18 -7.24 3.04
N LYS A 24 17.66 -6.28 3.84
CA LYS A 24 18.96 -6.40 4.54
C LYS A 24 18.89 -7.36 5.72
N ILE A 25 17.70 -7.53 6.30
CA ILE A 25 17.39 -8.53 7.33
C ILE A 25 16.13 -9.30 6.98
N ASN A 26 16.05 -10.56 7.42
CA ASN A 26 14.84 -11.35 7.22
C ASN A 26 13.76 -11.07 8.28
N ARG A 27 12.53 -11.52 8.02
CA ARG A 27 11.38 -11.34 8.92
C ARG A 27 11.64 -11.81 10.35
N ARG A 28 12.36 -12.93 10.53
CA ARG A 28 12.66 -13.47 11.87
C ARG A 28 13.58 -12.52 12.63
N GLN A 29 14.69 -12.09 12.00
CA GLN A 29 15.63 -11.13 12.56
C GLN A 29 14.96 -9.78 12.86
N PHE A 30 14.07 -9.33 11.97
CA PHE A 30 13.29 -8.12 12.17
C PHE A 30 12.43 -8.19 13.43
N VAL A 31 11.60 -9.24 13.59
CA VAL A 31 10.74 -9.41 14.76
C VAL A 31 11.55 -9.60 16.05
N GLU A 32 12.64 -10.37 15.98
CA GLU A 32 13.55 -10.60 17.11
C GLU A 32 14.17 -9.29 17.60
N LYS A 33 14.73 -8.47 16.70
CA LYS A 33 15.26 -7.14 17.05
C LYS A 33 14.17 -6.15 17.47
N LEU A 34 12.96 -6.22 16.89
CA LEU A 34 11.86 -5.34 17.27
C LEU A 34 11.38 -5.63 18.69
N SER A 35 11.46 -6.89 19.14
CA SER A 35 11.05 -7.31 20.49
C SER A 35 11.86 -6.64 21.61
N THR A 36 13.10 -6.23 21.35
CA THR A 36 13.92 -5.52 22.34
C THR A 36 13.39 -4.12 22.65
N TYR A 37 12.53 -3.57 21.79
CA TYR A 37 11.87 -2.27 21.97
C TYR A 37 10.49 -2.38 22.63
N ALA A 38 9.97 -3.60 22.82
CA ALA A 38 8.67 -3.87 23.45
C ALA A 38 8.75 -3.79 24.98
N VAL A 39 9.11 -2.61 25.51
CA VAL A 39 9.28 -2.35 26.95
C VAL A 39 8.12 -1.51 27.50
N GLY A 40 7.89 -1.56 28.82
CA GLY A 40 6.96 -0.64 29.50
C GLY A 40 5.48 -0.78 29.09
N GLY A 41 5.05 -1.97 28.68
CA GLY A 41 3.68 -2.25 28.24
C GLY A 41 3.41 -1.98 26.75
N ILE A 42 4.44 -1.63 25.99
CA ILE A 42 4.38 -1.56 24.53
C ILE A 42 4.57 -2.97 23.97
N THR A 43 3.66 -3.42 23.10
CA THR A 43 3.75 -4.73 22.45
C THR A 43 4.45 -4.63 21.09
N VAL A 44 5.02 -5.74 20.61
CA VAL A 44 5.56 -5.82 19.24
C VAL A 44 4.49 -5.48 18.20
N SER A 45 3.25 -5.92 18.40
CA SER A 45 2.13 -5.60 17.50
C SER A 45 1.83 -4.10 17.45
N ALA A 46 1.89 -3.41 18.59
CA ALA A 46 1.73 -1.96 18.61
C ALA A 46 2.86 -1.27 17.84
N LEU A 47 4.13 -1.66 18.07
CA LEU A 47 5.27 -1.10 17.34
C LEU A 47 5.13 -1.33 15.83
N LEU A 48 4.74 -2.54 15.40
CA LEU A 48 4.49 -2.87 14.00
C LEU A 48 3.44 -1.95 13.37
N SER A 49 2.33 -1.68 14.07
CA SER A 49 1.27 -0.81 13.53
C SER A 49 1.71 0.64 13.29
N PHE A 50 2.74 1.14 13.98
CA PHE A 50 3.23 2.51 13.78
C PHE A 50 4.23 2.66 12.63
N ILE A 51 4.93 1.59 12.28
CA ILE A 51 5.96 1.59 11.24
C ILE A 51 5.46 1.04 9.91
N GLN A 52 4.41 0.22 9.92
CA GLN A 52 3.78 -0.27 8.71
C GLN A 52 2.91 0.81 8.05
N PRO A 53 2.77 0.79 6.71
CA PRO A 53 1.85 1.68 6.02
C PRO A 53 0.41 1.46 6.50
N ASP A 54 -0.27 2.54 6.87
CA ASP A 54 -1.71 2.51 7.18
C ASP A 54 -2.51 2.81 5.91
N TYR A 55 -2.82 1.76 5.14
CA TYR A 55 -3.63 1.92 3.94
C TYR A 55 -5.12 2.11 4.23
N ALA A 56 -5.59 1.74 5.43
CA ALA A 56 -7.01 1.73 5.75
C ALA A 56 -7.55 3.14 5.97
N THR A 57 -6.74 4.02 6.58
CA THR A 57 -7.18 5.39 6.90
C THR A 57 -6.70 6.45 5.92
N THR A 58 -5.69 6.16 5.09
CA THR A 58 -5.09 7.16 4.17
C THR A 58 -5.65 7.13 2.76
N GLY A 59 -6.56 6.19 2.44
CA GLY A 59 -7.23 6.16 1.14
C GLY A 59 -8.07 7.42 0.93
N LEU A 60 -8.04 7.99 -0.28
CA LEU A 60 -8.84 9.17 -0.62
C LEU A 60 -10.13 8.80 -1.36
N VAL A 61 -10.16 7.65 -2.03
CA VAL A 61 -11.29 7.17 -2.81
C VAL A 61 -11.73 5.80 -2.29
N ASP A 62 -13.01 5.70 -1.96
CA ASP A 62 -13.62 4.44 -1.54
C ASP A 62 -13.47 3.40 -2.67
N PRO A 63 -12.92 2.20 -2.40
CA PRO A 63 -12.91 1.10 -3.36
C PRO A 63 -14.30 0.76 -3.94
N GLN A 64 -15.37 1.07 -3.20
CA GLN A 64 -16.77 0.85 -3.57
C GLN A 64 -17.49 2.14 -4.00
N ASP A 65 -16.75 3.18 -4.40
CA ASP A 65 -17.35 4.41 -4.91
C ASP A 65 -18.33 4.07 -6.06
N PRO A 66 -19.63 4.43 -5.93
CA PRO A 66 -20.65 4.05 -6.90
C PRO A 66 -20.40 4.63 -8.30
N LYS A 67 -19.57 5.67 -8.40
CA LYS A 67 -19.17 6.29 -9.67
C LYS A 67 -18.05 5.53 -10.38
N LEU A 68 -17.41 4.56 -9.75
CA LEU A 68 -16.32 3.79 -10.34
C LEU A 68 -16.78 2.41 -10.81
N ASP A 69 -16.27 2.01 -11.97
CA ASP A 69 -16.16 0.64 -12.43
C ASP A 69 -14.67 0.27 -12.32
N SER A 70 -14.32 -0.51 -11.31
CA SER A 70 -12.93 -0.73 -10.91
C SER A 70 -12.72 -2.18 -10.51
N ASP A 71 -12.10 -2.95 -11.40
CA ASP A 71 -11.91 -4.39 -11.21
C ASP A 71 -10.53 -4.84 -11.66
N TYR A 72 -10.11 -6.00 -11.15
CA TYR A 72 -8.90 -6.62 -11.64
C TYR A 72 -9.12 -7.26 -13.00
N ILE A 73 -8.20 -6.97 -13.92
CA ILE A 73 -8.13 -7.62 -15.22
C ILE A 73 -6.86 -8.46 -15.31
N LEU A 74 -6.91 -9.48 -16.17
CA LEU A 74 -5.75 -10.21 -16.62
C LEU A 74 -5.35 -9.73 -18.00
N TYR A 75 -4.06 -9.58 -18.24
CA TYR A 75 -3.52 -9.22 -19.55
C TYR A 75 -2.25 -10.01 -19.84
N ASP A 76 -2.01 -10.27 -21.13
CA ASP A 76 -0.83 -11.02 -21.56
C ASP A 76 0.38 -10.11 -21.71
N SER A 77 1.47 -10.48 -21.02
CA SER A 77 2.78 -9.88 -21.13
C SER A 77 3.75 -10.88 -21.76
N HIS A 78 3.63 -11.05 -23.09
CA HIS A 78 4.36 -12.08 -23.84
C HIS A 78 5.89 -12.00 -23.71
N LYS A 79 6.43 -10.80 -23.46
CA LYS A 79 7.87 -10.58 -23.25
C LYS A 79 8.26 -10.43 -21.78
N GLY A 80 7.30 -10.56 -20.86
CA GLY A 80 7.47 -10.37 -19.43
C GLY A 80 7.09 -11.62 -18.64
N ALA A 81 6.34 -11.42 -17.56
CA ALA A 81 5.98 -12.48 -16.61
C ALA A 81 4.83 -13.40 -17.09
N GLY A 82 4.55 -13.47 -18.40
CA GLY A 82 3.41 -14.21 -18.93
C GLY A 82 2.10 -13.47 -18.66
N GLN A 83 1.10 -14.14 -18.09
CA GLN A 83 -0.17 -13.50 -17.75
C GLN A 83 -0.02 -12.66 -16.47
N MET A 84 -0.36 -11.38 -16.55
CA MET A 84 -0.25 -10.42 -15.46
C MET A 84 -1.62 -9.95 -15.00
N ARG A 85 -1.70 -9.52 -13.73
CA ARG A 85 -2.90 -8.93 -13.13
C ARG A 85 -2.69 -7.43 -12.91
N GLY A 86 -3.67 -6.61 -13.27
CA GLY A 86 -3.70 -5.18 -12.98
C GLY A 86 -5.08 -4.74 -12.50
N LEU A 87 -5.16 -3.64 -11.75
CA LEU A 87 -6.43 -2.97 -11.48
C LEU A 87 -6.74 -2.04 -12.66
N LEU A 88 -7.90 -2.19 -13.28
CA LEU A 88 -8.42 -1.27 -14.28
C LEU A 88 -9.56 -0.48 -13.64
N SER A 89 -9.41 0.83 -13.54
CA SER A 89 -10.41 1.72 -12.95
C SER A 89 -10.89 2.72 -13.97
N LYS A 90 -12.20 2.91 -14.08
CA LYS A 90 -12.80 3.90 -14.96
C LYS A 90 -14.06 4.48 -14.30
N SER A 91 -14.34 5.77 -14.53
CA SER A 91 -15.64 6.35 -14.12
C SER A 91 -16.80 5.72 -14.92
N LYS A 92 -17.91 5.43 -14.25
CA LYS A 92 -19.19 5.00 -14.85
C LYS A 92 -19.95 6.17 -15.49
N GLU A 93 -19.64 7.41 -15.11
CA GLU A 93 -20.35 8.62 -15.57
C GLU A 93 -19.87 9.10 -16.96
N ILE A 94 -18.78 8.52 -17.50
CA ILE A 94 -18.18 8.93 -18.78
C ILE A 94 -18.36 7.83 -19.82
N GLU A 95 -19.12 8.15 -20.86
CA GLU A 95 -19.31 7.29 -22.03
C GLU A 95 -18.27 7.58 -23.12
N GLY A 96 -17.96 6.57 -23.93
CA GLY A 96 -17.04 6.69 -25.07
C GLY A 96 -15.54 6.64 -24.74
N PRO A 97 -14.68 6.90 -25.73
CA PRO A 97 -13.22 6.85 -25.60
C PRO A 97 -12.67 7.90 -24.63
N ARG A 98 -11.62 7.54 -23.90
CA ARG A 98 -10.98 8.40 -22.89
C ARG A 98 -9.45 8.26 -22.97
N PRO A 99 -8.68 9.29 -22.58
CA PRO A 99 -7.24 9.15 -22.42
C PRO A 99 -6.90 8.13 -21.32
N GLY A 100 -5.80 7.39 -21.50
CA GLY A 100 -5.33 6.37 -20.56
C GLY A 100 -4.13 6.81 -19.74
N ILE A 101 -4.05 6.34 -18.49
CA ILE A 101 -2.91 6.50 -17.58
C ILE A 101 -2.48 5.11 -17.09
N VAL A 102 -1.19 4.80 -17.23
CA VAL A 102 -0.60 3.60 -16.61
C VAL A 102 0.01 3.99 -15.27
N VAL A 103 -0.59 3.52 -14.18
CA VAL A 103 -0.04 3.70 -12.83
C VAL A 103 0.87 2.52 -12.49
N VAL A 104 2.16 2.79 -12.32
CA VAL A 104 3.17 1.77 -11.97
C VAL A 104 3.45 1.84 -10.47
N HIS A 105 3.38 0.70 -9.78
CA HIS A 105 3.63 0.64 -8.35
C HIS A 105 5.12 0.79 -7.99
N GLU A 106 5.38 1.05 -6.72
CA GLU A 106 6.73 1.11 -6.16
C GLU A 106 7.31 -0.30 -5.89
N ASN A 107 8.21 -0.46 -4.91
CA ASN A 107 8.89 -1.71 -4.59
C ASN A 107 8.04 -2.73 -3.78
N ARG A 108 6.71 -2.56 -3.70
CA ARG A 108 5.82 -3.41 -2.88
C ARG A 108 4.62 -3.97 -3.64
N GLY A 109 4.66 -3.93 -4.97
CA GLY A 109 3.59 -4.43 -5.80
C GLY A 109 2.33 -3.55 -5.77
N LEU A 110 1.27 -4.06 -6.38
CA LEU A 110 -0.04 -3.42 -6.41
C LEU A 110 -0.69 -3.50 -5.03
N ASN A 111 -0.55 -2.43 -4.24
CA ASN A 111 -1.09 -2.28 -2.89
C ASN A 111 -2.29 -1.30 -2.90
N PRO A 112 -3.07 -1.17 -1.80
CA PRO A 112 -4.25 -0.33 -1.79
C PRO A 112 -3.99 1.17 -2.05
N TYR A 113 -2.78 1.67 -1.77
CA TYR A 113 -2.40 3.05 -2.08
C TYR A 113 -2.26 3.28 -3.59
N ILE A 114 -1.64 2.33 -4.30
CA ILE A 114 -1.53 2.40 -5.77
C ILE A 114 -2.90 2.22 -6.42
N GLU A 115 -3.72 1.32 -5.90
CA GLU A 115 -5.11 1.16 -6.35
C GLU A 115 -5.93 2.44 -6.15
N ASP A 116 -5.76 3.11 -5.01
CA ASP A 116 -6.40 4.40 -4.73
C ASP A 116 -5.94 5.47 -5.72
N THR A 117 -4.66 5.48 -6.09
CA THR A 117 -4.12 6.39 -7.12
C THR A 117 -4.77 6.15 -8.49
N ALA A 118 -4.98 4.89 -8.88
CA ALA A 118 -5.71 4.56 -10.10
C ALA A 118 -7.18 5.01 -10.05
N ARG A 119 -7.87 4.81 -8.92
CA ARG A 119 -9.24 5.29 -8.71
C ARG A 119 -9.36 6.81 -8.80
N ARG A 120 -8.38 7.57 -8.27
CA ARG A 120 -8.33 9.04 -8.40
C ARG A 120 -8.20 9.47 -9.87
N ALA A 121 -7.35 8.79 -10.65
CA ALA A 121 -7.24 9.05 -12.09
C ALA A 121 -8.55 8.76 -12.83
N ALA A 122 -9.22 7.67 -12.47
CA ALA A 122 -10.51 7.31 -13.05
C ALA A 122 -11.61 8.35 -12.76
N LEU A 123 -11.69 8.88 -11.53
CA LEU A 123 -12.59 9.97 -11.16
C LEU A 123 -12.23 11.30 -11.85
N ALA A 124 -10.96 11.50 -12.20
CA ALA A 124 -10.50 12.66 -12.98
C ALA A 124 -10.77 12.52 -14.49
N GLY A 125 -11.37 11.41 -14.94
CA GLY A 125 -11.82 11.21 -16.32
C GLY A 125 -10.89 10.36 -17.20
N PHE A 126 -9.86 9.75 -16.62
CA PHE A 126 -8.96 8.83 -17.30
C PHE A 126 -9.43 7.37 -17.16
N ILE A 127 -8.72 6.47 -17.84
CA ILE A 127 -8.74 5.02 -17.62
C ILE A 127 -7.34 4.57 -17.22
#